data_AF-A0A8H3IYQ6-F1
#
_entry.id   AF-A0A8H3IYQ6-F1
#
_cell.length_a   1.000
_cell.length_b   1.000
_cell.length_c   1.000
_cell.angle_alpha   90.00
_cell.angle_beta   90.00
_cell.angle_gamma   90.00
#
_symmetry.space_group_name_H-M   'P 1'
#
loop_
_entity.id
_entity.type
_entity.pdbx_description
1 polymer ?
#
loop_
_entity_poly.entity_id
_entity_poly.type
_entity_poly.pdbx_seq_one_letter_code
_entity_poly.pdbx_strand_id
1 'polypeptide(L)'
;MAYEASRILHRLGCDVRVFDPTHLPVKNDVDEKNEKVLELRALSLWSDGHIWCTPEQHGTLTGVFKNQIDWIPLSAGSVRPTQGRTLSIIQVNGGSQSFNAVNALRILGRWMRMFCIPNQSSLPRAYAQFTDEGDETSRLLPSGNRDRLVDCMEEFVKYTILLRPQFELFGDRFSERAERRVKEAKAAEKVDGVDGSQLDKPPAAGIDPGKQSKGKEKAGTATDVVNGVNVAGL
;
A
#
# COMPACT_ATOMS: atom_id res chain seq x y z
N MET A 1 0.10 9.64 20.93
CA MET A 1 0.39 10.03 19.53
C MET A 1 -0.58 9.43 18.51
N ALA A 2 -0.69 8.10 18.38
CA ALA A 2 -1.60 7.48 17.40
C ALA A 2 -3.06 7.97 17.52
N TYR A 3 -3.58 8.10 18.75
CA TYR A 3 -4.91 8.66 18.98
C TYR A 3 -5.04 10.15 18.63
N GLU A 4 -3.98 10.96 18.76
CA GLU A 4 -4.01 12.35 18.29
C GLU A 4 -4.06 12.43 16.76
N ALA A 5 -3.25 11.61 16.08
CA ALA A 5 -3.31 11.48 14.64
C ALA A 5 -4.72 11.06 14.17
N SER A 6 -5.33 10.07 14.84
CA SER A 6 -6.71 9.63 14.56
C SER A 6 -7.73 10.75 14.76
N ARG A 7 -7.66 11.53 15.84
CA ARG A 7 -8.55 12.68 16.08
C ARG A 7 -8.42 13.74 14.97
N ILE A 8 -7.19 14.04 14.55
CA ILE A 8 -6.94 14.99 13.45
C ILE A 8 -7.54 14.45 12.15
N LEU A 9 -7.30 13.18 11.81
CA LEU A 9 -7.82 12.56 10.59
C LEU A 9 -9.36 12.48 10.57
N HIS A 10 -10.00 12.14 11.70
CA HIS A 10 -11.46 12.21 11.81
C HIS A 10 -11.98 13.63 11.56
N ARG A 11 -11.30 14.64 12.08
CA ARG A 11 -11.67 16.05 11.84
C ARG A 11 -11.49 16.45 10.37
N LEU A 12 -10.54 15.85 9.67
CA LEU A 12 -10.31 16.00 8.22
C LEU A 12 -11.28 15.16 7.38
N GLY A 13 -12.20 14.40 8.00
CA GLY A 13 -13.23 13.63 7.30
C GLY A 13 -12.85 12.19 6.95
N CYS A 14 -11.77 11.65 7.53
CA CYS A 14 -11.39 10.25 7.33
C CYS A 14 -12.18 9.30 8.23
N ASP A 15 -12.51 8.12 7.70
CA ASP A 15 -12.79 6.93 8.51
C ASP A 15 -11.44 6.37 9.00
N VAL A 16 -11.28 6.21 10.31
CA VAL A 16 -10.02 5.82 10.94
C VAL A 16 -10.27 4.63 11.85
N ARG A 17 -9.45 3.60 11.70
CA ARG A 17 -9.45 2.42 12.56
C ARG A 17 -8.06 2.25 13.17
N VAL A 18 -8.01 2.05 14.49
CA VAL A 18 -6.77 1.81 15.23
C VAL A 18 -6.73 0.33 15.60
N PHE A 19 -5.69 -0.37 15.16
CA PHE A 19 -5.48 -1.77 15.52
C PHE A 19 -4.86 -1.86 16.91
N ASP A 20 -5.48 -2.62 17.80
CA ASP A 20 -4.89 -2.99 19.08
C ASP A 20 -4.00 -4.24 18.89
N PRO A 21 -2.67 -4.15 19.05
CA PRO A 21 -1.77 -5.28 18.89
C PRO A 21 -1.77 -6.25 20.08
N THR A 22 -2.56 -6.00 21.12
CA THR A 22 -2.68 -6.91 22.26
C THR A 22 -3.10 -8.30 21.79
N HIS A 23 -2.40 -9.31 22.30
CA HIS A 23 -2.55 -10.73 21.90
C HIS A 23 -2.21 -11.05 20.44
N LEU A 24 -1.60 -10.14 19.67
CA LEU A 24 -1.06 -10.49 18.36
C LEU A 24 0.13 -11.45 18.56
N PRO A 25 0.06 -12.71 18.08
CA PRO A 25 1.13 -13.69 18.24
C PRO A 25 2.39 -13.27 17.49
N VAL A 26 3.54 -13.79 17.89
CA VAL A 26 4.79 -13.60 17.12
C VAL A 26 4.62 -14.24 15.74
N LYS A 27 5.14 -13.60 14.69
CA LYS A 27 5.06 -14.13 13.33
C LYS A 27 5.63 -15.56 13.28
N ASN A 28 4.83 -16.48 12.71
CA ASN A 28 5.09 -17.91 12.57
C ASN A 28 4.93 -18.75 13.85
N ASP A 29 4.46 -18.18 14.96
CA ASP A 29 4.18 -18.94 16.19
C ASP A 29 2.83 -19.68 16.12
N VAL A 30 1.90 -19.18 15.29
CA VAL A 30 0.58 -19.78 15.07
C VAL A 30 0.18 -19.77 13.60
N ASP A 31 -0.89 -20.49 13.28
CA ASP A 31 -1.54 -20.47 11.96
C ASP A 31 -2.03 -19.06 11.58
N GLU A 32 -2.01 -18.74 10.29
CA GLU A 32 -2.49 -17.46 9.75
C GLU A 32 -4.00 -17.20 9.97
N LYS A 33 -4.76 -18.22 10.38
CA LYS A 33 -6.18 -18.15 10.76
C LYS A 33 -6.43 -17.60 12.16
N ASN A 34 -5.39 -17.24 12.92
CA ASN A 34 -5.56 -16.57 14.21
C ASN A 34 -6.38 -15.28 14.06
N GLU A 35 -7.33 -15.05 14.97
CA GLU A 35 -8.29 -13.94 14.88
C GLU A 35 -7.62 -12.56 14.81
N LYS A 36 -6.58 -12.32 15.60
CA LYS A 36 -5.83 -11.04 15.57
C LYS A 36 -5.07 -10.85 14.26
N VAL A 37 -4.56 -11.93 13.68
CA VAL A 37 -3.89 -11.90 12.37
C VAL A 37 -4.89 -11.58 11.26
N LEU A 38 -6.07 -12.21 11.30
CA LEU A 38 -7.15 -11.94 10.34
C LEU A 38 -7.66 -10.50 10.45
N GLU A 39 -7.87 -10.00 11.67
CA GLU A 39 -8.27 -8.62 11.94
C GLU A 39 -7.26 -7.62 11.33
N LEU A 40 -5.96 -7.78 11.63
CA LEU A 40 -4.91 -6.93 11.10
C LEU A 40 -4.87 -6.93 9.57
N ARG A 41 -4.97 -8.12 8.95
CA ARG A 41 -4.97 -8.26 7.49
C ARG A 41 -6.22 -7.63 6.87
N ALA A 42 -7.38 -7.79 7.49
CA ALA A 42 -8.63 -7.19 7.03
C ALA A 42 -8.57 -5.65 7.10
N LEU A 43 -8.00 -5.09 8.16
CA LEU A 43 -7.79 -3.65 8.30
C LEU A 43 -6.81 -3.11 7.25
N SER A 44 -5.70 -3.82 7.00
CA SER A 44 -4.75 -3.46 5.94
C SER A 44 -5.41 -3.52 4.56
N LEU A 45 -6.27 -4.51 4.31
CA LEU A 45 -6.98 -4.62 3.04
C LEU A 45 -8.01 -3.49 2.86
N TRP A 46 -8.72 -3.13 3.92
CA TRP A 46 -9.74 -2.08 3.93
C TRP A 46 -9.18 -0.68 3.72
N SER A 47 -7.94 -0.41 4.13
CA SER A 47 -7.37 0.94 4.17
C SER A 47 -7.04 1.51 2.79
N ASP A 48 -7.14 2.84 2.66
CA ASP A 48 -6.52 3.61 1.55
C ASP A 48 -5.06 4.01 1.87
N GLY A 49 -4.70 4.01 3.16
CA GLY A 49 -3.40 4.41 3.66
C GLY A 49 -3.22 4.07 5.13
N HIS A 50 -1.97 4.05 5.59
CA HIS A 50 -1.62 3.74 6.98
C HIS A 50 -0.93 4.91 7.68
N ILE A 51 -1.14 4.98 9.00
CA ILE A 51 -0.30 5.77 9.91
C ILE A 51 0.47 4.79 10.78
N TRP A 52 1.80 4.81 10.67
CA TRP A 52 2.67 3.95 11.46
C TRP A 52 3.29 4.74 12.59
N CYS A 53 2.95 4.37 13.83
CA CYS A 53 3.42 5.04 15.04
C CYS A 53 4.12 4.03 15.95
N THR A 54 5.42 4.23 16.21
CA THR A 54 6.20 3.37 17.13
C THR A 54 7.02 4.23 18.09
N PRO A 55 7.20 3.82 19.35
CA PRO A 55 8.30 4.36 20.13
C PRO A 55 9.64 3.93 19.53
N GLU A 56 10.66 4.72 19.83
CA GLU A 56 12.05 4.32 19.65
C GLU A 56 12.53 3.59 20.91
N GLN A 57 12.91 2.32 20.75
CA GLN A 57 13.42 1.47 21.81
C GLN A 57 14.79 0.94 21.40
N HIS A 58 15.79 1.12 22.27
CA HIS A 58 17.20 0.80 21.97
C HIS A 58 17.67 1.35 20.61
N GLY A 59 17.22 2.56 20.25
CA GLY A 59 17.61 3.25 19.02
C GLY A 59 16.96 2.69 17.74
N THR A 60 15.92 1.87 17.83
CA THR A 60 15.20 1.30 16.67
C THR A 60 13.69 1.25 16.90
N LEU A 61 12.93 0.83 15.87
CA LEU A 61 11.51 0.53 16.00
C LEU A 61 11.28 -0.67 16.94
N THR A 62 10.10 -0.73 17.56
CA THR A 62 9.81 -1.82 18.51
C THR A 62 9.56 -3.15 17.82
N GLY A 63 9.87 -4.25 18.52
CA GLY A 63 9.50 -5.59 18.09
C GLY A 63 7.98 -5.77 17.95
N VAL A 64 7.19 -5.15 18.84
CA VAL A 64 5.72 -5.15 18.76
C VAL A 64 5.22 -4.51 17.48
N PHE A 65 5.79 -3.37 17.08
CA PHE A 65 5.43 -2.73 15.82
C PHE A 65 5.88 -3.56 14.61
N LYS A 66 7.13 -4.05 14.63
CA LYS A 66 7.67 -4.87 13.53
C LYS A 66 6.85 -6.14 13.30
N ASN A 67 6.43 -6.80 14.37
CA ASN A 67 5.63 -8.01 14.33
C ASN A 67 4.29 -7.79 13.61
N GLN A 68 3.65 -6.62 13.78
CA GLN A 68 2.45 -6.28 13.01
C GLN A 68 2.72 -6.28 11.51
N ILE A 69 3.79 -5.61 11.06
CA ILE A 69 4.12 -5.53 9.64
C ILE A 69 4.49 -6.91 9.07
N ASP A 70 5.16 -7.76 9.86
CA ASP A 70 5.54 -9.12 9.45
C ASP A 70 4.34 -10.05 9.22
N TRP A 71 3.18 -9.74 9.79
CA TRP A 71 1.93 -10.46 9.54
C TRP A 71 1.23 -10.05 8.24
N ILE A 72 1.58 -8.89 7.66
CA ILE A 72 0.98 -8.37 6.44
C ILE A 72 1.78 -8.87 5.22
N PRO A 73 1.22 -9.75 4.38
CA PRO A 73 1.95 -10.25 3.22
C PRO A 73 1.99 -9.20 2.10
N LEU A 74 3.04 -9.25 1.26
CA LEU A 74 3.08 -8.45 0.03
C LEU A 74 2.04 -8.89 -1.00
N SER A 75 1.60 -10.15 -0.94
CA SER A 75 0.59 -10.74 -1.83
C SER A 75 -0.16 -11.86 -1.12
N ALA A 76 -1.49 -11.88 -1.24
CA ALA A 76 -2.35 -12.98 -0.85
C ALA A 76 -3.21 -13.35 -2.08
N GLY A 77 -2.71 -14.29 -2.89
CA GLY A 77 -3.27 -14.53 -4.23
C GLY A 77 -3.09 -13.30 -5.12
N SER A 78 -4.19 -12.79 -5.69
CA SER A 78 -4.22 -11.57 -6.50
C SER A 78 -4.24 -10.28 -5.67
N VAL A 79 -4.53 -10.37 -4.36
CA VAL A 79 -4.72 -9.21 -3.49
C VAL A 79 -3.38 -8.71 -2.96
N ARG A 80 -3.18 -7.38 -3.01
CA ARG A 80 -1.99 -6.69 -2.49
C ARG A 80 -2.39 -5.76 -1.33
N PRO A 81 -2.24 -6.18 -0.06
CA PRO A 81 -2.76 -5.44 1.10
C PRO A 81 -2.09 -4.11 1.42
N THR A 82 -0.94 -3.79 0.80
CA THR A 82 -0.23 -2.51 1.06
C THR A 82 0.20 -1.78 -0.20
N GLN A 83 0.27 -2.45 -1.34
CA GLN A 83 0.81 -1.86 -2.57
C GLN A 83 0.00 -0.62 -3.00
N GLY A 84 0.70 0.47 -3.30
CA GLY A 84 0.11 1.73 -3.77
C GLY A 84 -0.50 2.62 -2.69
N ARG A 85 -0.85 2.05 -1.53
CA ARG A 85 -1.43 2.79 -0.39
C ARG A 85 -0.47 3.85 0.15
N THR A 86 -1.02 4.95 0.65
CA THR A 86 -0.24 6.02 1.28
C THR A 86 0.22 5.62 2.68
N LEU A 87 1.31 6.22 3.13
CA LEU A 87 1.89 5.96 4.44
C LEU A 87 2.39 7.25 5.08
N SER A 88 2.01 7.52 6.32
CA SER A 88 2.64 8.50 7.19
C SER A 88 3.32 7.80 8.37
N ILE A 89 4.47 8.32 8.79
CA ILE A 89 5.31 7.69 9.82
C ILE A 89 5.56 8.65 10.99
N ILE A 90 5.43 8.09 12.19
CA ILE A 90 5.50 8.80 13.46
C ILE A 90 6.39 8.00 14.41
N GLN A 91 7.29 8.68 15.12
CA GLN A 91 7.95 8.12 16.29
C GLN A 91 7.74 8.95 17.56
N VAL A 92 7.87 8.28 18.70
CA VAL A 92 7.97 8.92 20.02
C VAL A 92 9.27 8.50 20.70
N ASN A 93 9.91 9.43 21.40
CA ASN A 93 11.17 9.21 22.11
C ASN A 93 10.99 9.50 23.60
N GLY A 94 11.53 8.62 24.46
CA GLY A 94 11.66 8.94 25.88
C GLY A 94 12.73 10.01 26.15
N GLY A 95 13.79 10.05 25.33
CA GLY A 95 14.91 10.97 25.47
C GLY A 95 14.87 12.18 24.53
N SER A 96 16.06 12.67 24.18
CA SER A 96 16.24 13.71 23.15
C SER A 96 15.70 13.28 21.79
N GLN A 97 15.55 14.24 20.88
CA GLN A 97 15.04 13.95 19.54
C GLN A 97 15.95 12.98 18.79
N SER A 98 15.32 12.01 18.14
CA SER A 98 15.94 11.02 17.26
C SER A 98 15.08 10.85 16.02
N PHE A 99 15.61 10.18 15.01
CA PHE A 99 14.89 9.85 13.78
C PHE A 99 15.11 8.39 13.35
N ASN A 100 15.71 7.55 14.20
CA ASN A 100 16.10 6.20 13.78
C ASN A 100 14.87 5.34 13.47
N ALA A 101 13.85 5.40 14.32
CA ALA A 101 12.63 4.63 14.12
C ALA A 101 11.89 5.05 12.83
N VAL A 102 11.68 6.35 12.59
CA VAL A 102 11.04 6.81 11.33
C VAL A 102 11.89 6.52 10.10
N ASN A 103 13.21 6.59 10.18
CA ASN A 103 14.08 6.19 9.07
C ASN A 103 13.90 4.71 8.72
N ALA A 104 13.84 3.84 9.73
CA ALA A 104 13.57 2.42 9.53
C ALA A 104 12.15 2.18 8.98
N LEU A 105 11.13 2.88 9.50
CA LEU A 105 9.77 2.81 8.98
C LEU A 105 9.68 3.26 7.52
N ARG A 106 10.45 4.26 7.09
CA ARG A 106 10.47 4.72 5.70
C ARG A 106 11.02 3.64 4.76
N ILE A 107 12.11 2.98 5.15
CA ILE A 107 12.68 1.85 4.39
C ILE A 107 11.69 0.67 4.37
N LEU A 108 11.01 0.41 5.49
CA LEU A 108 9.98 -0.62 5.60
C LEU A 108 8.77 -0.31 4.70
N GLY A 109 8.29 0.93 4.67
CA GLY A 109 7.20 1.38 3.81
C GLY A 109 7.51 1.18 2.32
N ARG A 110 8.75 1.48 1.92
CA ARG A 110 9.26 1.17 0.57
C ARG A 110 9.20 -0.34 0.29
N TRP A 111 9.63 -1.18 1.22
CA TRP A 111 9.54 -2.65 1.08
C TRP A 111 8.09 -3.11 0.91
N MET A 112 7.16 -2.52 1.67
CA MET A 112 5.72 -2.76 1.58
C MET A 112 5.06 -2.13 0.34
N ARG A 113 5.85 -1.53 -0.58
CA ARG A 113 5.40 -0.88 -1.82
C ARG A 113 4.37 0.25 -1.56
N MET A 114 4.49 0.93 -0.43
CA MET A 114 3.63 2.04 -0.04
C MET A 114 4.23 3.38 -0.48
N PHE A 115 3.37 4.36 -0.73
CA PHE A 115 3.77 5.75 -0.95
C PHE A 115 3.94 6.44 0.41
N CYS A 116 5.17 6.43 0.95
CA CYS A 116 5.48 7.13 2.19
C CYS A 116 5.62 8.63 1.94
N ILE A 117 4.73 9.43 2.55
CA ILE A 117 4.72 10.89 2.36
C ILE A 117 6.06 11.52 2.82
N PRO A 118 6.45 12.66 2.23
CA PRO A 118 7.70 13.34 2.62
C PRO A 118 7.76 13.69 4.10
N ASN A 119 6.68 14.25 4.66
CA ASN A 119 6.66 14.75 6.02
C ASN A 119 6.58 13.61 7.06
N GLN A 120 7.13 13.85 8.24
CA GLN A 120 7.18 12.87 9.33
C GLN A 120 7.21 13.55 10.70
N SER A 121 6.72 12.84 11.72
CA SER A 121 6.67 13.34 13.10
C SER A 121 7.62 12.54 14.00
N SER A 122 8.45 13.25 14.78
CA SER A 122 9.28 12.67 15.85
C SER A 122 9.15 13.50 17.11
N LEU A 123 8.51 12.93 18.14
CA LEU A 123 8.23 13.63 19.40
C LEU A 123 9.34 13.33 20.44
N PRO A 124 10.22 14.29 20.78
CA PRO A 124 11.18 14.13 21.86
C PRO A 124 10.51 14.23 23.23
N ARG A 125 11.13 13.62 24.25
CA ARG A 125 10.69 13.68 25.66
C ARG A 125 9.17 13.53 25.80
N ALA A 126 8.63 12.48 25.18
CA ALA A 126 7.18 12.34 24.99
C ALA A 126 6.39 12.41 26.30
N TYR A 127 6.94 11.92 27.40
CA TYR A 127 6.35 12.00 28.76
C TYR A 127 6.00 13.43 29.21
N ALA A 128 6.69 14.45 28.69
CA ALA A 128 6.47 15.86 29.03
C ALA A 128 5.63 16.61 27.99
N GLN A 129 5.09 15.91 26.98
CA GLN A 129 4.38 16.52 25.85
C GLN A 129 2.88 16.23 25.88
N PHE A 130 2.41 15.41 26.82
CA PHE A 130 0.99 15.09 27.01
C PHE A 130 0.46 15.67 28.31
N THR A 131 -0.84 15.93 28.36
CA THR A 131 -1.55 16.17 29.63
C THR A 131 -1.50 14.92 30.51
N ASP A 132 -1.68 15.09 31.82
CA ASP A 132 -1.43 14.08 32.85
C ASP A 132 -1.92 12.66 32.51
N GLU A 133 -1.05 11.67 32.78
CA GLU A 133 -1.29 10.25 32.60
C GLU A 133 -2.31 9.76 33.64
N GLY A 134 -3.58 9.76 33.25
CA GLY A 134 -4.70 9.37 34.11
C GLY A 134 -6.05 9.83 33.55
N ASP A 135 -6.02 10.81 32.65
CA ASP A 135 -7.19 11.24 31.91
C ASP A 135 -7.35 10.40 30.64
N GLU A 136 -8.50 9.73 30.47
CA GLU A 136 -8.88 9.07 29.21
C GLU A 136 -8.89 10.06 28.02
N THR A 137 -8.92 11.36 28.32
CA THR A 137 -8.83 12.44 27.35
C THR A 137 -7.41 12.95 27.11
N SER A 138 -6.36 12.27 27.59
CA SER A 138 -4.97 12.76 27.47
C SER A 138 -4.64 13.28 26.07
N ARG A 139 -4.18 14.54 26.04
CA ARG A 139 -3.96 15.34 24.83
C ARG A 139 -2.49 15.69 24.65
N LEU A 140 -2.05 15.70 23.40
CA LEU A 140 -0.77 16.32 23.06
C LEU A 140 -0.87 17.85 23.27
N LEU A 141 0.05 18.38 24.07
CA LEU A 141 0.12 19.80 24.42
C LEU A 141 0.38 20.68 23.18
N PRO A 142 -0.17 21.91 23.12
CA PRO A 142 0.18 22.89 22.10
C PRO A 142 1.69 23.09 22.01
N SER A 143 2.26 22.82 20.83
CA SER A 143 3.71 22.87 20.60
C SER A 143 3.98 22.77 19.09
N GLY A 144 5.19 23.14 18.66
CA GLY A 144 5.62 22.92 17.27
C GLY A 144 5.61 21.43 16.86
N ASN A 145 5.75 20.50 17.82
CA ASN A 145 5.61 19.07 17.55
C ASN A 145 4.16 18.67 17.24
N ARG A 146 3.19 19.32 17.90
CA ARG A 146 1.77 19.15 17.60
C ARG A 146 1.43 19.74 16.24
N ASP A 147 1.95 20.92 15.91
CA ASP A 147 1.73 21.53 14.60
C ASP A 147 2.32 20.66 13.49
N ARG A 148 3.53 20.12 13.69
CA ARG A 148 4.12 19.13 12.79
C ARG A 148 3.26 17.89 12.61
N LEU A 149 2.63 17.38 13.67
CA LEU A 149 1.72 16.24 13.57
C LEU A 149 0.52 16.59 12.68
N VAL A 150 -0.05 17.79 12.84
CA VAL A 150 -1.15 18.29 12.00
C VAL A 150 -0.69 18.37 10.53
N ASP A 151 0.47 18.96 10.25
CA ASP A 151 1.04 19.04 8.89
C ASP A 151 1.16 17.65 8.25
N CYS A 152 1.64 16.65 9.00
CA CYS A 152 1.78 15.28 8.51
C CYS A 152 0.42 14.66 8.16
N MET A 153 -0.62 14.89 8.98
CA MET A 153 -1.95 14.33 8.73
C MET A 153 -2.64 15.03 7.56
N GLU A 154 -2.51 16.35 7.43
CA GLU A 154 -3.02 17.07 6.27
C GLU A 154 -2.35 16.62 4.97
N GLU A 155 -1.03 16.51 4.96
CA GLU A 155 -0.27 16.03 3.82
C GLU A 155 -0.65 14.59 3.45
N PHE A 156 -0.79 13.72 4.46
CA PHE A 156 -1.27 12.36 4.28
C PHE A 156 -2.62 12.32 3.57
N VAL A 157 -3.60 13.12 4.02
CA VAL A 157 -4.93 13.18 3.40
C VAL A 157 -4.86 13.70 1.97
N LYS A 158 -4.11 14.78 1.73
CA LYS A 158 -3.92 15.37 0.39
C LYS A 158 -3.36 14.35 -0.61
N TYR A 159 -2.30 13.63 -0.25
CA TYR A 159 -1.75 12.57 -1.10
C TYR A 159 -2.70 11.39 -1.26
N THR A 160 -3.41 10.99 -0.22
CA THR A 160 -4.33 9.85 -0.28
C THR A 160 -5.47 10.13 -1.26
N ILE A 161 -6.05 11.33 -1.23
CA ILE A 161 -7.10 11.75 -2.18
C ILE A 161 -6.59 11.72 -3.62
N LEU A 162 -5.34 12.16 -3.84
CA LEU A 162 -4.73 12.19 -5.17
C LEU A 162 -4.42 10.78 -5.71
N LEU A 163 -3.89 9.90 -4.86
CA LEU A 163 -3.34 8.62 -5.28
C LEU A 163 -4.39 7.51 -5.33
N ARG A 164 -5.38 7.50 -4.42
CA ARG A 164 -6.37 6.40 -4.32
C ARG A 164 -7.10 6.06 -5.62
N PRO A 165 -7.52 7.02 -6.49
CA PRO A 165 -8.23 6.69 -7.72
C PRO A 165 -7.29 6.07 -8.77
N GLN A 166 -5.98 6.14 -8.56
CA GLN A 166 -4.93 5.78 -9.51
C GLN A 166 -4.13 4.54 -9.05
N PHE A 167 -4.56 3.83 -8.00
CA PHE A 167 -3.82 2.66 -7.47
C PHE A 167 -3.60 1.56 -8.52
N GLU A 168 -4.58 1.31 -9.40
CA GLU A 168 -4.44 0.36 -10.51
C GLU A 168 -3.37 0.82 -11.50
N LEU A 169 -3.38 2.11 -11.87
CA LEU A 169 -2.37 2.69 -12.78
C LEU A 169 -0.96 2.57 -12.19
N PHE A 170 -0.76 2.93 -10.92
CA PHE A 170 0.55 2.79 -10.26
C PHE A 170 0.94 1.33 -9.99
N GLY A 171 -0.03 0.43 -9.95
CA GLY A 171 0.17 -1.01 -9.85
C GLY A 171 0.58 -1.66 -11.17
N ASP A 172 0.23 -1.07 -12.31
CA ASP A 172 0.50 -1.64 -13.63
C ASP A 172 1.96 -1.46 -14.06
N ARG A 173 2.76 -2.50 -13.84
CA ARG A 173 4.21 -2.50 -14.08
C ARG A 173 4.56 -3.23 -15.35
N PHE A 174 5.44 -2.62 -16.14
CA PHE A 174 5.99 -3.21 -17.37
C PHE A 174 6.48 -4.66 -17.19
N SER A 175 7.27 -4.94 -16.14
CA SER A 175 7.79 -6.30 -15.88
C SER A 175 6.67 -7.30 -15.60
N GLU A 176 5.64 -6.89 -14.86
CA GLU A 176 4.50 -7.74 -14.53
C GLU A 176 3.59 -7.94 -15.75
N ARG A 177 3.48 -6.96 -16.67
CA ARG A 177 2.80 -7.11 -17.97
C ARG A 177 3.47 -8.16 -18.85
N ALA A 178 4.80 -8.17 -18.91
CA ALA A 178 5.55 -9.16 -19.67
C ALA A 178 5.33 -10.58 -19.13
N GLU A 179 5.41 -10.76 -17.82
CA GLU A 179 5.14 -12.05 -17.17
C GLU A 179 3.71 -12.54 -17.41
N ARG A 180 2.73 -11.63 -17.35
CA ARG A 180 1.31 -11.94 -17.61
C ARG A 180 1.11 -12.45 -19.03
N ARG A 181 1.67 -11.77 -20.05
CA ARG A 181 1.61 -12.22 -21.45
C ARG A 181 2.21 -13.61 -21.65
N VAL A 182 3.35 -13.91 -21.01
CA VAL A 182 3.97 -15.24 -21.09
C VAL A 182 3.08 -16.31 -20.43
N LYS A 183 2.45 -16.00 -19.29
CA LYS A 183 1.50 -16.92 -18.64
C LYS A 183 0.26 -17.15 -19.48
N GLU A 184 -0.29 -16.10 -20.08
CA GLU A 184 -1.46 -16.16 -20.98
C GLU A 184 -1.16 -16.99 -22.23
N ALA A 185 -0.01 -16.78 -22.88
CA ALA A 185 0.42 -17.58 -24.04
C ALA A 185 0.55 -19.08 -23.69
N LYS A 186 1.20 -19.40 -22.56
CA LYS A 186 1.31 -20.78 -22.06
C LYS A 186 -0.04 -21.41 -21.69
N ALA A 187 -1.00 -20.59 -21.25
CA ALA A 187 -2.34 -21.07 -20.94
C ALA A 187 -3.13 -21.36 -22.22
N ALA A 188 -3.01 -20.51 -23.25
CA ALA A 188 -3.64 -20.73 -24.56
C ALA A 188 -3.13 -22.02 -25.23
N GLU A 189 -1.81 -22.26 -25.23
CA GLU A 189 -1.21 -23.50 -25.75
C GLU A 189 -1.73 -24.78 -25.07
N LYS A 190 -2.10 -24.70 -23.78
CA LYS A 190 -2.68 -25.84 -23.05
C LYS A 190 -4.16 -26.07 -23.35
N VAL A 191 -4.89 -25.03 -23.73
CA VAL A 191 -6.31 -25.11 -24.08
C VAL A 191 -6.49 -25.64 -25.50
N ASP A 192 -5.57 -25.30 -26.40
CA ASP A 192 -5.56 -25.80 -27.79
C ASP A 192 -5.02 -27.24 -27.92
N GLY A 193 -4.55 -27.84 -26.81
CA GLY A 193 -4.14 -29.24 -26.71
C GLY A 193 -5.32 -30.21 -26.60
N VAL A 194 -6.19 -30.24 -27.62
CA VAL A 194 -7.17 -31.33 -27.82
C VAL A 194 -6.55 -32.41 -28.70
N ASP A 195 -6.36 -33.57 -28.08
CA ASP A 195 -6.26 -34.95 -28.61
C ASP A 195 -5.87 -35.14 -30.09
N GLY A 196 -4.58 -35.40 -30.33
CA GLY A 196 -4.02 -35.75 -31.64
C GLY A 196 -4.38 -37.15 -32.15
N SER A 197 -5.48 -37.75 -31.70
CA SER A 197 -5.91 -39.09 -32.12
C SER A 197 -7.19 -39.12 -32.96
N GLN A 198 -7.47 -38.10 -33.78
CA GLN A 198 -8.51 -38.21 -34.82
C GLN A 198 -8.43 -37.12 -35.91
N LEU A 199 -7.40 -37.16 -36.76
CA LEU A 199 -7.43 -36.43 -38.04
C LEU A 199 -6.82 -37.29 -39.14
N ASP A 200 -7.61 -38.24 -39.62
CA ASP A 200 -7.32 -38.98 -40.85
C ASP A 200 -8.53 -38.85 -41.79
N LYS A 201 -8.49 -37.80 -42.64
CA LYS A 201 -8.93 -37.77 -44.05
C LYS A 201 -9.09 -36.33 -44.55
N PRO A 202 -8.56 -36.00 -45.74
CA PRO A 202 -8.83 -34.72 -46.39
C PRO A 202 -10.14 -34.79 -47.19
N PRO A 203 -10.88 -33.67 -47.30
CA PRO A 203 -11.68 -33.45 -48.49
C PRO A 203 -11.22 -32.22 -49.28
N ALA A 204 -10.99 -32.51 -50.55
CA ALA A 204 -11.21 -31.73 -51.78
C ALA A 204 -11.01 -30.19 -51.78
N ALA A 205 -10.16 -29.80 -52.73
CA ALA A 205 -9.96 -28.45 -53.22
C ALA A 205 -11.25 -27.76 -53.69
N GLY A 206 -11.38 -26.48 -53.33
CA GLY A 206 -12.30 -25.52 -53.92
C GLY A 206 -11.78 -24.11 -53.66
N ILE A 207 -11.24 -23.48 -54.70
CA ILE A 207 -10.79 -22.09 -54.71
C ILE A 207 -11.98 -21.20 -55.10
N ASP A 208 -12.22 -20.10 -54.37
CA ASP A 208 -12.70 -18.84 -54.95
C ASP A 208 -12.26 -17.65 -54.07
N PRO A 209 -11.61 -16.58 -54.61
CA PRO A 209 -11.03 -15.51 -53.81
C PRO A 209 -11.95 -14.28 -53.75
N GLY A 210 -12.14 -13.70 -52.57
CA GLY A 210 -12.64 -12.33 -52.49
C GLY A 210 -13.29 -11.92 -51.17
N LYS A 211 -12.53 -11.19 -50.35
CA LYS A 211 -12.90 -9.83 -49.86
C LYS A 211 -11.88 -9.34 -48.83
N GLN A 212 -11.13 -8.31 -49.22
CA GLN A 212 -10.46 -7.38 -48.32
C GLN A 212 -11.49 -6.42 -47.70
N SER A 213 -11.38 -6.15 -46.40
CA SER A 213 -11.92 -4.94 -45.76
C SER A 213 -11.01 -4.60 -44.59
N LYS A 214 -10.02 -3.72 -44.81
CA LYS A 214 -10.01 -2.29 -44.46
C LYS A 214 -10.23 -2.00 -42.98
N GLY A 215 -9.12 -1.66 -42.33
CA GLY A 215 -9.07 -1.16 -40.96
C GLY A 215 -9.72 0.21 -40.78
N LYS A 216 -9.96 0.54 -39.51
CA LYS A 216 -10.22 1.88 -39.03
C LYS A 216 -9.40 2.09 -37.76
N GLU A 217 -8.27 2.78 -37.91
CA GLU A 217 -7.66 3.55 -36.84
C GLU A 217 -8.69 4.57 -36.32
N LYS A 218 -8.90 4.60 -35.01
CA LYS A 218 -9.58 5.71 -34.36
C LYS A 218 -8.52 6.61 -33.73
N ALA A 219 -8.58 7.86 -34.16
CA ALA A 219 -7.75 8.99 -33.79
C ALA A 219 -7.63 9.17 -32.28
N GLY A 220 -6.40 9.34 -31.82
CA GLY A 220 -6.07 9.82 -30.49
C GLY A 220 -6.37 11.31 -30.36
N THR A 221 -6.89 11.70 -29.20
CA THR A 221 -6.94 13.09 -28.76
C THR A 221 -5.88 13.27 -27.68
N ALA A 222 -4.92 14.14 -27.97
CA ALA A 222 -3.73 14.41 -27.18
C ALA A 222 -4.04 15.16 -25.88
N THR A 223 -3.56 14.61 -24.76
CA THR A 223 -3.00 15.35 -23.61
C THR A 223 -1.88 14.54 -22.95
N ASP A 224 -1.03 13.90 -23.75
CA ASP A 224 -0.05 12.91 -23.28
C ASP A 224 1.37 13.47 -23.10
N VAL A 225 1.48 14.69 -22.57
CA VAL A 225 2.78 15.25 -22.19
C VAL A 225 2.69 15.87 -20.81
N VAL A 226 3.31 15.21 -19.83
CA VAL A 226 3.67 15.82 -18.55
C VAL A 226 5.18 16.03 -18.57
N ASN A 227 5.62 17.29 -18.57
CA ASN A 227 7.03 17.69 -18.48
C ASN A 227 8.00 16.92 -19.42
N GLY A 228 7.60 16.72 -20.69
CA GLY A 228 8.48 16.12 -21.72
C GLY A 228 8.54 14.59 -21.71
N VAL A 229 7.77 13.91 -20.85
CA VAL A 229 7.58 12.45 -20.93
C VAL A 229 6.36 12.17 -21.80
N ASN A 230 6.56 11.44 -22.90
CA ASN A 230 5.47 10.91 -23.72
C ASN A 230 4.75 9.81 -22.93
N VAL A 231 3.54 10.09 -22.46
CA VAL A 231 2.75 9.14 -21.67
C VAL A 231 1.81 8.27 -22.52
N ALA A 232 1.82 8.41 -23.85
CA ALA A 232 0.97 7.61 -24.76
C ALA A 232 1.32 6.10 -24.77
N GLY A 233 2.44 5.71 -24.15
CA GLY A 233 2.88 4.31 -24.02
C GLY A 233 2.82 3.73 -22.61
N LEU A 234 2.28 4.48 -21.63
CA LEU A 234 2.10 4.00 -20.26
C LEU A 234 0.87 3.11 -20.11
#